data_AF-A0A6J1V348-F1
#
_entry.id   AF-A0A6J1V348-F1
#
_cell.length_a   1.000
_cell.length_b   1.000
_cell.length_c   1.000
_cell.angle_alpha   90.00
_cell.angle_beta   90.00
_cell.angle_gamma   90.00
#
_symmetry.space_group_name_H-M   'P 1'
#
loop_
_entity.id
_entity.type
_entity.pdbx_description
1 polymer ?
#
loop_
_entity_poly.entity_id
_entity_poly.type
_entity_poly.pdbx_seq_one_letter_code
_entity_poly.pdbx_strand_id
1 'polypeptide(L)'
;MDHHCPWVNNCVGESNQKYFVLFTMYIALISLHALIMVGFHFLYCLEEDWTKCSSFSPPTTVILLILLCFEALLFLIFTSVMFGTQVHSICTDETGIERLKKEQPTWEKASGWEGMKLAFGGNFSLRWFSPFSNLNCKKAPPAGTATVAPSEMAVQEAFEPLYDPMMVVEVLSD
;
A
#
# COMPACT_ATOMS: atom_id res chain seq x y z
N MET A 1 -3.79 -3.60 -11.36
CA MET A 1 -3.01 -2.41 -10.94
C MET A 1 -4.01 -1.34 -10.59
N ASP A 2 -3.97 -0.80 -9.37
CA ASP A 2 -4.91 0.22 -8.91
C ASP A 2 -4.57 1.59 -9.51
N HIS A 3 -3.32 2.02 -9.35
CA HIS A 3 -2.82 3.29 -9.90
C HIS A 3 -1.29 3.34 -9.87
N HIS A 4 -0.68 4.25 -10.63
CA HIS A 4 0.72 4.62 -10.45
C HIS A 4 0.80 5.76 -9.44
N CYS A 5 1.60 5.59 -8.39
CA CYS A 5 1.78 6.60 -7.36
C CYS A 5 3.18 7.22 -7.49
N PRO A 6 3.30 8.47 -7.99
CA PRO A 6 4.59 9.12 -8.18
C PRO A 6 5.39 9.27 -6.88
N TRP A 7 4.69 9.39 -5.74
CA TRP A 7 5.30 9.58 -4.41
C TRP A 7 6.12 8.40 -3.93
N VAL A 8 5.73 7.18 -4.32
CA VAL A 8 6.49 5.95 -4.04
C VAL A 8 7.28 5.47 -5.25
N ASN A 9 7.24 6.24 -6.35
CA ASN A 9 7.82 5.91 -7.65
C ASN A 9 7.53 4.45 -8.08
N ASN A 10 6.29 4.01 -7.86
CA ASN A 10 5.89 2.63 -8.10
C ASN A 10 4.40 2.52 -8.40
N CYS A 11 4.02 1.44 -9.08
CA CYS A 11 2.63 1.06 -9.25
C CYS A 11 2.10 0.44 -7.96
N VAL A 12 0.91 0.85 -7.55
CA VAL A 12 0.17 0.28 -6.42
C VAL A 12 -0.87 -0.69 -6.97
N GLY A 13 -0.97 -1.87 -6.38
CA GLY A 13 -1.97 -2.88 -6.70
C GLY A 13 -1.92 -4.03 -5.71
N GLU A 14 -2.63 -5.12 -6.00
CA GLU A 14 -2.86 -6.25 -5.10
C GLU A 14 -1.59 -6.77 -4.38
N SER A 15 -0.46 -6.87 -5.07
CA SER A 15 0.80 -7.40 -4.53
C SER A 15 1.50 -6.50 -3.50
N ASN A 16 1.21 -5.19 -3.49
CA ASN A 16 1.80 -4.23 -2.56
C ASN A 16 0.78 -3.34 -1.84
N GLN A 17 -0.52 -3.65 -1.99
CA GLN A 17 -1.62 -2.89 -1.41
C GLN A 17 -1.49 -2.78 0.11
N LYS A 18 -1.16 -3.88 0.79
CA LYS A 18 -0.88 -3.91 2.24
C LYS A 18 0.21 -2.93 2.64
N TYR A 19 1.33 -2.91 1.92
CA TYR A 19 2.46 -2.03 2.22
C TYR A 19 2.08 -0.56 2.05
N PHE A 20 1.31 -0.24 1.02
CA PHE A 20 0.83 1.12 0.78
C PHE A 20 -0.18 1.59 1.84
N VAL A 21 -1.10 0.72 2.29
CA VAL A 21 -2.01 1.01 3.40
C VAL A 21 -1.25 1.26 4.70
N LEU A 22 -0.27 0.41 5.02
CA LEU A 22 0.56 0.59 6.21
C LEU A 22 1.40 1.87 6.14
N PHE A 23 2.00 2.15 4.99
CA PHE A 23 2.75 3.38 4.75
C PHE A 23 1.90 4.62 5.02
N THR A 24 0.72 4.72 4.40
CA THR A 24 -0.17 5.88 4.58
C THR A 24 -0.67 6.01 6.02
N MET A 25 -1.00 4.90 6.69
CA MET A 25 -1.35 4.88 8.10
C MET A 25 -0.21 5.41 8.98
N TYR A 26 1.04 4.95 8.77
CA TYR A 26 2.18 5.38 9.57
C TYR A 26 2.52 6.86 9.38
N ILE A 27 2.42 7.37 8.16
CA ILE A 27 2.62 8.80 7.91
C ILE A 27 1.51 9.64 8.58
N ALA A 28 0.26 9.17 8.58
CA ALA A 28 -0.81 9.85 9.32
C ALA A 28 -0.52 9.86 10.83
N LEU A 29 -0.10 8.73 11.41
CA LEU A 29 0.21 8.62 12.84
C LEU A 29 1.39 9.49 13.25
N ILE A 30 2.49 9.53 12.48
CA ILE A 30 3.64 10.38 12.82
C ILE A 30 3.30 11.87 12.65
N SER A 31 2.46 12.22 11.67
CA SER A 31 1.97 13.60 11.49
C SER A 31 1.09 14.03 12.66
N LEU A 32 0.19 13.16 13.13
CA LEU A 32 -0.62 13.40 14.32
C LEU A 32 0.27 13.54 15.57
N HIS A 33 1.26 12.66 15.73
CA HIS A 33 2.23 12.74 16.83
C HIS A 33 3.00 14.07 16.81
N ALA A 34 3.44 14.53 15.64
CA ALA A 34 4.10 15.83 15.50
C ALA A 34 3.19 16.98 15.95
N LEU A 35 1.90 16.98 15.58
CA LEU A 35 0.93 18.00 16.03
C LEU A 35 0.74 18.00 17.54
N ILE A 36 0.65 16.82 18.16
CA ILE A 36 0.55 16.68 19.61
C ILE A 36 1.80 17.25 20.28
N MET A 37 3.00 16.92 19.77
CA MET A 37 4.26 17.43 20.32
C MET A 37 4.42 18.94 20.14
N VAL A 38 4.00 19.50 18.99
CA VAL A 38 3.93 20.95 18.77
C VAL A 38 3.00 21.61 19.79
N GLY A 39 1.83 21.03 20.02
CA GLY A 39 0.87 21.51 21.02
C GLY A 39 1.46 21.52 22.42
N PHE A 40 2.07 20.42 22.86
CA PHE A 40 2.73 20.36 24.17
C PHE A 40 3.88 21.34 24.30
N HIS A 41 4.73 21.45 23.28
CA HIS A 41 5.83 22.40 23.32
C HIS A 41 5.33 23.85 23.37
N PHE A 42 4.29 24.17 22.61
CA PHE A 42 3.67 25.50 22.66
C PHE A 42 3.09 25.82 24.04
N LEU A 43 2.36 24.88 24.66
CA LEU A 43 1.82 25.06 26.02
C LEU A 43 2.92 25.24 27.06
N TYR A 44 3.98 24.42 26.99
CA TYR A 44 5.16 24.57 27.86
C TYR A 44 5.82 25.95 27.72
N CYS A 45 5.99 26.44 26.48
CA CYS A 45 6.54 27.76 26.21
C CYS A 45 5.63 28.93 26.62
N LEU A 46 4.32 28.69 26.78
CA LEU A 46 3.39 29.69 27.28
C LEU A 46 3.44 29.83 28.80
N GLU A 47 3.68 28.73 29.51
CA GLU A 47 3.78 28.72 30.97
C GLU A 47 5.15 29.22 31.46
N GLU A 48 6.22 28.88 30.73
CA GLU A 48 7.60 29.29 31.02
C GLU A 48 8.03 30.52 30.21
N ASP A 49 9.17 31.14 30.57
CA ASP A 49 9.77 32.17 29.74
C ASP A 49 10.23 31.59 28.39
N TRP A 50 9.73 32.11 27.27
CA TRP A 50 10.12 31.72 25.90
C TRP A 50 11.64 31.68 25.67
N THR A 51 12.42 32.47 26.40
CA THR A 51 13.89 32.52 26.32
C THR A 51 14.58 31.28 26.91
N LYS A 52 13.90 30.50 27.75
CA LYS A 52 14.41 29.26 28.34
C LYS A 52 13.95 28.01 27.58
N CYS A 53 12.98 28.16 26.70
CA CYS A 53 12.28 27.03 26.08
C CYS A 53 12.92 26.53 24.79
N SER A 54 13.73 27.35 24.13
CA SER A 54 14.36 27.02 22.85
C SER A 54 15.76 27.61 22.78
N SER A 55 16.66 26.93 22.06
CA SER A 55 17.98 27.47 21.72
C SER A 55 17.91 28.58 20.65
N PHE A 56 16.78 28.70 19.95
CA PHE A 56 16.53 29.77 18.99
C PHE A 56 15.85 30.97 19.64
N SER A 57 15.93 32.13 18.96
CA SER A 57 15.15 33.30 19.38
C SER A 57 13.64 32.99 19.40
N PRO A 58 12.86 33.59 20.31
CA PRO A 58 11.42 33.39 20.36
C PRO A 58 10.69 33.54 19.00
N PRO A 59 10.93 34.59 18.19
CA PRO A 59 10.24 34.71 16.90
C PRO A 59 10.61 33.59 15.92
N THR A 60 11.89 33.16 15.90
CA THR A 60 12.32 32.02 15.09
C THR A 60 11.59 30.74 15.50
N THR A 61 11.52 30.46 16.80
CA THR A 61 10.84 29.27 17.34
C THR A 61 9.37 29.26 16.95
N VAL A 62 8.67 30.40 17.09
CA VAL A 62 7.26 30.51 16.69
C VAL A 62 7.09 30.23 15.19
N ILE A 63 7.94 30.79 14.33
CA ILE A 63 7.89 30.54 12.88
C ILE A 63 8.08 29.05 12.58
N LEU A 64 9.07 28.40 13.20
CA LEU A 64 9.32 26.96 13.02
C LEU A 64 8.12 26.11 13.47
N LEU A 65 7.48 26.45 14.59
CA LEU A 65 6.29 25.75 15.07
C LEU A 65 5.10 25.92 14.13
N ILE A 66 4.90 27.11 13.56
CA ILE A 66 3.86 27.36 12.56
C ILE A 66 4.10 26.52 11.30
N LEU A 67 5.33 26.52 10.78
CA LEU A 67 5.69 25.73 9.60
C LEU A 67 5.49 24.23 9.83
N LEU A 68 5.97 23.72 10.97
CA LEU A 68 5.81 22.30 11.33
C LEU A 68 4.34 21.92 11.53
N CYS A 69 3.53 22.81 12.14
CA CYS A 69 2.10 22.59 12.31
C CYS A 69 1.38 22.50 10.95
N PHE A 70 1.68 23.43 10.04
CA PHE A 70 1.11 23.43 8.70
C PHE A 70 1.51 22.18 7.90
N GLU A 71 2.80 21.82 7.91
CA GLU A 71 3.32 20.61 7.26
C GLU A 71 2.63 19.35 7.81
N ALA A 72 2.59 19.20 9.13
CA ALA A 72 1.98 18.03 9.77
C ALA A 72 0.47 17.94 9.50
N LEU A 73 -0.26 19.06 9.49
CA LEU A 73 -1.69 19.07 9.12
C LEU A 73 -1.91 18.66 7.66
N LEU A 74 -1.09 19.18 6.74
CA LEU A 74 -1.18 18.82 5.32
C LEU A 74 -0.96 17.33 5.11
N PHE A 75 0.12 16.77 5.66
CA PHE A 75 0.41 15.34 5.55
C PHE A 75 -0.63 14.50 6.26
N LEU A 76 -1.11 14.89 7.44
CA LEU A 76 -2.15 14.17 8.17
C LEU A 76 -3.43 14.05 7.33
N ILE A 77 -3.94 15.16 6.78
CA ILE A 77 -5.18 15.17 6.00
C ILE A 77 -4.98 14.35 4.71
N PHE A 78 -3.91 14.63 3.97
CA PHE A 78 -3.63 13.96 2.71
C PHE A 78 -3.52 12.44 2.88
N THR A 79 -2.71 11.99 3.86
CA THR A 79 -2.49 10.56 4.08
C THR A 79 -3.68 9.87 4.73
N SER A 80 -4.47 10.55 5.55
CA SER A 80 -5.72 10.00 6.09
C SER A 80 -6.76 9.74 5.00
N VAL A 81 -6.90 10.66 4.04
CA VAL A 81 -7.79 10.46 2.88
C VAL A 81 -7.29 9.30 2.03
N MET A 82 -6.00 9.23 1.72
CA MET A 82 -5.42 8.12 0.96
C MET A 82 -5.61 6.78 1.67
N PHE A 83 -5.30 6.70 2.96
CA PHE A 83 -5.54 5.52 3.79
C PHE A 83 -7.02 5.09 3.73
N GLY A 84 -7.95 6.03 3.94
CA GLY A 84 -9.38 5.77 3.87
C GLY A 84 -9.83 5.25 2.51
N THR A 85 -9.33 5.81 1.42
CA THR A 85 -9.64 5.32 0.07
C THR A 85 -9.14 3.90 -0.18
N GLN A 86 -7.94 3.55 0.30
CA GLN A 86 -7.40 2.21 0.14
C GLN A 86 -8.15 1.18 0.99
N VAL A 87 -8.47 1.51 2.24
CA VAL A 87 -9.29 0.65 3.11
C VAL A 87 -10.68 0.46 2.52
N HIS A 88 -11.29 1.53 1.98
CA HIS A 88 -12.57 1.43 1.29
C HIS A 88 -12.49 0.50 0.09
N SER A 89 -11.48 0.65 -0.78
CA SER A 89 -11.29 -0.22 -1.94
C SER A 89 -11.13 -1.70 -1.56
N ILE A 90 -10.41 -2.00 -0.47
CA ILE A 90 -10.30 -3.37 0.06
C ILE A 90 -11.65 -3.88 0.56
N CYS A 91 -12.41 -3.05 1.26
CA CYS A 91 -13.71 -3.42 1.82
C CYS A 91 -14.80 -3.60 0.76
N THR A 92 -14.72 -2.90 -0.37
CA THR A 92 -15.69 -3.01 -1.46
C THR A 92 -15.28 -4.00 -2.54
N ASP A 93 -14.09 -4.60 -2.43
CA ASP A 93 -13.49 -5.47 -3.44
C ASP A 93 -13.50 -4.82 -4.84
N GLU A 94 -13.24 -3.51 -4.87
CA GLU A 94 -13.24 -2.70 -6.09
C GLU A 94 -11.92 -1.94 -6.19
N THR A 95 -11.18 -2.20 -7.27
CA THR A 95 -9.99 -1.42 -7.64
C THR A 95 -10.39 0.00 -8.05
N GLY A 96 -9.45 0.94 -7.92
CA GLY A 96 -9.69 2.34 -8.32
C GLY A 96 -10.12 2.49 -9.79
N ILE A 97 -9.72 1.55 -10.65
CA ILE A 97 -10.04 1.52 -12.08
C ILE A 97 -11.44 0.98 -12.35
N GLU A 98 -11.87 -0.08 -11.65
CA GLU A 98 -13.22 -0.65 -11.79
C GLU A 98 -14.30 0.37 -11.41
N ARG A 99 -14.05 1.15 -10.35
CA ARG A 99 -14.95 2.25 -9.95
C ARG A 99 -15.12 3.31 -11.04
N LEU A 100 -14.04 3.64 -11.75
CA LEU A 100 -14.09 4.61 -12.86
C LEU A 100 -14.74 4.03 -14.12
N LYS A 101 -14.62 2.73 -14.34
CA LYS A 101 -15.18 2.04 -15.52
C LYS A 101 -16.64 1.63 -15.38
N LYS A 102 -17.23 1.66 -14.17
CA LYS A 102 -18.61 1.20 -13.89
C LYS A 102 -18.87 -0.23 -14.40
N GLU A 103 -17.85 -1.07 -14.47
CA GLU A 103 -18.01 -2.47 -14.83
C GLU A 103 -18.76 -3.19 -13.69
N GLN A 104 -19.80 -3.95 -14.04
CA GLN A 104 -20.53 -4.75 -13.07
C GLN A 104 -19.62 -5.92 -12.63
N PRO A 105 -19.40 -6.13 -11.33
CA PRO A 105 -18.59 -7.24 -10.86
C PRO A 105 -19.24 -8.55 -11.28
N THR A 106 -18.46 -9.43 -11.91
CA THR A 106 -18.90 -10.76 -12.34
C THR A 106 -18.84 -11.80 -11.21
N TRP A 107 -18.38 -11.38 -10.03
CA TRP A 107 -18.14 -12.18 -8.83
C TRP A 107 -19.01 -11.71 -7.66
N GLU A 108 -19.28 -12.62 -6.72
CA GLU A 108 -19.98 -12.30 -5.47
C GLU A 108 -19.09 -11.42 -4.59
N LYS A 109 -19.61 -10.26 -4.17
CA LYS A 109 -18.89 -9.33 -3.29
C LYS A 109 -18.59 -10.00 -1.95
N ALA A 110 -17.30 -10.15 -1.64
CA ALA A 110 -16.90 -10.56 -0.30
C ALA A 110 -17.36 -9.51 0.73
N SER A 111 -17.73 -9.95 1.94
CA SER A 111 -17.96 -8.99 3.03
C SER A 111 -16.68 -8.18 3.25
N GLY A 112 -16.77 -6.86 3.48
CA GLY A 112 -15.56 -6.01 3.55
C GLY A 112 -14.56 -6.45 4.63
N TRP A 113 -15.03 -7.12 5.68
CA TRP A 113 -14.16 -7.73 6.68
C TRP A 113 -13.33 -8.90 6.13
N GLU A 114 -13.90 -9.70 5.23
CA GLU A 114 -13.19 -10.79 4.58
C GLU A 114 -12.13 -10.27 3.60
N GLY A 115 -12.43 -9.19 2.86
CA GLY A 115 -11.44 -8.48 2.03
C GLY A 115 -10.25 -7.99 2.86
N MET A 116 -10.51 -7.41 4.03
CA MET A 116 -9.46 -7.00 4.97
C MET A 116 -8.62 -8.18 5.46
N LYS A 117 -9.23 -9.31 5.81
CA LYS A 117 -8.46 -10.52 6.20
C LYS A 117 -7.60 -11.03 5.06
N LEU A 118 -8.12 -11.05 3.84
CA LEU A 118 -7.35 -11.48 2.66
C LEU A 118 -6.15 -10.56 2.42
N ALA A 119 -6.36 -9.23 2.47
CA ALA A 119 -5.30 -8.25 2.26
C ALA A 119 -4.22 -8.26 3.36
N PHE A 120 -4.57 -8.60 4.61
CA PHE A 120 -3.63 -8.55 5.74
C PHE A 120 -3.11 -9.91 6.22
N GLY A 121 -3.60 -11.02 5.67
CA GLY A 121 -3.05 -12.36 5.89
C GLY A 121 -3.77 -13.19 6.96
N GLY A 122 -5.09 -13.08 7.06
CA GLY A 122 -5.95 -13.87 7.93
C GLY A 122 -6.60 -13.04 9.03
N ASN A 123 -6.91 -13.66 10.17
CA ASN A 123 -7.58 -12.97 11.28
C ASN A 123 -6.75 -11.80 11.83
N PHE A 124 -7.47 -10.82 12.41
CA PHE A 124 -6.85 -9.66 13.04
C PHE A 124 -5.79 -10.08 14.08
N SER A 125 -4.59 -9.53 13.94
CA SER A 125 -3.47 -9.77 14.85
C SER A 125 -2.47 -8.62 14.75
N LEU A 126 -1.56 -8.49 15.73
CA LEU A 126 -0.51 -7.47 15.70
C LEU A 126 0.38 -7.54 14.44
N ARG A 127 0.42 -8.69 13.77
CA ARG A 127 1.12 -8.87 12.50
C ARG A 127 0.55 -8.00 11.39
N TRP A 128 -0.72 -7.59 11.45
CA TRP A 128 -1.34 -6.70 10.46
C TRP A 128 -0.55 -5.40 10.31
N PHE A 129 -0.02 -4.88 11.42
CA PHE A 129 0.77 -3.66 11.43
C PHE A 129 2.21 -3.88 10.97
N SER A 130 2.70 -5.12 10.95
CA SER A 130 4.07 -5.39 10.49
C SER A 130 4.12 -5.43 8.95
N PRO A 131 5.01 -4.65 8.31
CA PRO A 131 5.27 -4.78 6.88
C PRO A 131 6.07 -6.04 6.54
N PHE A 132 6.53 -6.82 7.52
CA PHE A 132 7.30 -8.04 7.30
C PHE A 132 6.48 -9.31 7.52
N SER A 133 5.21 -9.18 7.89
CA SER A 133 4.35 -10.34 8.05
C SER A 133 3.95 -10.88 6.67
N ASN A 134 4.48 -12.05 6.35
CA ASN A 134 4.16 -12.75 5.12
C ASN A 134 2.65 -13.01 5.03
N LEU A 135 2.08 -12.70 3.87
CA LEU A 135 0.78 -13.21 3.47
C LEU A 135 1.00 -14.70 3.17
N ASN A 136 0.81 -15.56 4.17
CA ASN A 136 0.63 -16.98 3.91
C ASN A 136 -0.72 -17.15 3.22
N CYS A 137 -0.80 -16.79 1.93
CA CYS A 137 -1.88 -17.18 1.06
C CYS A 137 -1.82 -18.70 0.94
N LYS A 138 -2.50 -19.40 1.85
CA LYS A 138 -3.04 -20.70 1.50
C LYS A 138 -4.03 -20.42 0.39
N LYS A 139 -3.57 -20.52 -0.86
CA LYS A 139 -4.43 -20.54 -2.03
C LYS A 139 -5.44 -21.64 -1.74
N ALA A 140 -6.69 -21.27 -1.45
CA ALA A 140 -7.74 -22.27 -1.39
C ALA A 140 -7.70 -22.98 -2.75
N PRO A 141 -7.71 -24.32 -2.79
CA PRO A 141 -7.83 -25.02 -4.06
C PRO A 141 -9.08 -24.47 -4.75
N PRO A 142 -9.03 -24.16 -6.06
CA PRO A 142 -10.23 -23.73 -6.77
C PRO A 142 -11.33 -24.76 -6.51
N ALA A 143 -12.44 -24.29 -5.94
CA ALA A 143 -13.66 -25.07 -5.77
C ALA A 143 -14.18 -25.40 -7.16
N GLY A 144 -13.74 -26.54 -7.71
CA GLY A 144 -14.11 -26.96 -9.06
C GLY A 144 -12.97 -27.56 -9.88
N THR A 145 -12.10 -28.41 -9.30
CA THR A 145 -11.45 -29.43 -10.12
C THR A 145 -12.35 -30.65 -10.14
N ALA A 146 -13.38 -30.61 -10.99
CA ALA A 146 -14.02 -31.83 -11.44
C ALA A 146 -12.93 -32.67 -12.11
N THR A 147 -12.62 -33.81 -11.50
CA THR A 147 -11.77 -34.85 -12.06
C THR A 147 -12.35 -35.28 -13.40
N VAL A 148 -11.76 -34.84 -14.50
CA VAL A 148 -11.91 -35.52 -15.80
C VAL A 148 -10.71 -36.44 -15.93
N ALA A 149 -11.00 -37.74 -15.82
CA ALA A 149 -10.04 -38.81 -16.06
C ALA A 149 -9.52 -38.77 -17.52
N PRO A 150 -8.30 -39.25 -17.79
CA PRO A 150 -7.72 -39.22 -19.12
C PRO A 150 -8.28 -40.35 -19.98
N SER A 151 -8.84 -40.02 -21.15
CA SER A 151 -9.03 -40.98 -22.24
C SER A 151 -8.56 -40.36 -23.55
N GLU A 152 -7.63 -41.08 -24.18
CA GLU A 152 -6.97 -40.85 -25.46
C GLU A 152 -7.86 -40.36 -26.60
N MET A 153 -7.27 -39.55 -27.48
CA MET A 153 -7.17 -39.76 -28.94
C MET A 153 -6.38 -38.58 -29.53
N ALA A 154 -5.05 -38.68 -29.57
CA ALA A 154 -4.30 -39.12 -30.76
C ALA A 154 -4.41 -38.17 -31.96
N VAL A 155 -3.40 -37.30 -32.13
CA VAL A 155 -2.82 -36.97 -33.44
C VAL A 155 -1.30 -36.86 -33.28
N GLN A 156 -0.61 -37.90 -33.78
CA GLN A 156 0.69 -37.93 -34.48
C GLN A 156 1.75 -36.90 -34.04
N GLU A 157 2.75 -37.26 -33.23
CA GLU A 157 4.03 -37.94 -33.60
C GLU A 157 5.01 -37.13 -34.48
N ALA A 158 6.25 -37.07 -33.96
CA ALA A 158 7.54 -36.88 -34.63
C ALA A 158 7.99 -35.46 -35.02
N PHE A 159 8.90 -34.86 -34.23
CA PHE A 159 10.34 -34.79 -34.55
C PHE A 159 11.13 -34.13 -33.38
N GLU A 160 12.09 -34.86 -32.81
CA GLU A 160 13.08 -34.39 -31.81
C GLU A 160 14.39 -33.96 -32.55
N PRO A 161 15.44 -33.45 -31.87
CA PRO A 161 15.96 -32.08 -31.91
C PRO A 161 17.23 -31.91 -32.79
N LEU A 162 17.63 -30.67 -33.13
CA LEU A 162 19.05 -30.34 -33.33
C LEU A 162 19.33 -28.82 -33.43
N TYR A 163 20.27 -28.34 -32.59
CA TYR A 163 21.29 -27.26 -32.73
C TYR A 163 20.94 -25.94 -33.48
N ASP A 164 21.27 -24.75 -32.99
CA ASP A 164 22.65 -24.25 -32.77
C ASP A 164 22.65 -22.94 -31.92
N PRO A 165 23.61 -22.69 -30.99
CA PRO A 165 23.70 -21.47 -30.21
C PRO A 165 24.71 -20.49 -30.81
N MET A 166 24.28 -19.49 -31.58
CA MET A 166 25.17 -18.38 -31.96
C MET A 166 24.42 -17.12 -32.40
N MET A 167 24.01 -16.29 -31.44
CA MET A 167 23.89 -14.83 -31.66
C MET A 167 23.91 -14.08 -30.32
N VAL A 168 25.04 -14.18 -29.63
CA VAL A 168 25.50 -13.15 -28.69
C VAL A 168 26.70 -12.51 -29.37
N VAL A 169 26.84 -11.18 -29.26
CA VAL A 169 27.75 -10.28 -30.02
C VAL A 169 27.08 -9.90 -31.35
N GLU A 170 26.61 -8.68 -31.61
CA GLU A 170 27.29 -7.37 -31.55
C GLU A 170 26.25 -6.30 -31.95
N VAL A 171 25.86 -5.35 -31.09
CA VAL A 171 25.45 -3.97 -31.48
C VAL A 171 25.69 -3.04 -30.28
N LEU A 172 26.96 -2.80 -29.97
CA LEU A 172 27.42 -1.54 -29.41
C LEU A 172 28.21 -0.86 -30.52
N SER A 173 27.60 0.12 -31.19
CA SER A 173 28.23 1.26 -31.87
C SER A 173 27.21 1.93 -32.78
N ASP A 174 26.54 2.96 -32.26
CA ASP A 174 26.49 4.32 -32.83
C ASP A 174 25.77 5.26 -31.86
#